data_AF-A0A964EI03-F1
#
_entry.id   AF-A0A964EI03-F1
#
_cell.length_a   1.000
_cell.length_b   1.000
_cell.length_c   1.000
_cell.angle_alpha   90.00
_cell.angle_beta   90.00
_cell.angle_gamma   90.00
#
_symmetry.space_group_name_H-M   'P 1'
#
loop_
_entity.id
_entity.type
_entity.pdbx_description
1 polymer ?
#
loop_
_entity_poly.entity_id
_entity_poly.type
_entity_poly.pdbx_seq_one_letter_code
_entity_poly.pdbx_strand_id
1 'polypeptide(L)'
;MKTTFFHMLALAQLMLVWTTALNAQAGIKYYFVAPTATITGTFGGAADNASCPVGYAKVEITAANSAQFLTVAPTRIRYVYEQLQPGRPLRTHVEKVMRISGSTIDINYYLIDDRNGLTTPGSTGIFLGITFSTANGYDGRKHVWPTGGSGGRVRLGEYQMERDQSHRAGGNAAIDELVLHESSHTQFTGPWSRWDGYITYGADEQHYGNELQGDPEAALNEGIGTFYGYLLNPTAITEMNNFFARADDRYFVEGQSVVAGRPELYNVSTRRRSSIGDVLVWRYTWLEIPGDYATYSERTPTAYFTYFWQNVNGNRDQALEMIISASNSMYDNRRKRFLSYASNRLAIKMEEFAATAAGQTARTNGTLTSSLFPYALLDLLTHFAMTETEYKADHDRNYPDRNPQAYTAYWSHRNAIKQLVQADLAASPIRFSDALRKIHDYCKTPANIVP
;
A
#
# COMPACT_ATOMS: atom_id res chain seq x y z
N MET A 1 44.46 8.25 -36.37
CA MET A 1 43.74 7.09 -35.80
C MET A 1 43.38 7.25 -34.32
N LYS A 2 44.23 7.80 -33.44
CA LYS A 2 43.90 7.95 -32.00
C LYS A 2 42.75 8.94 -31.70
N THR A 3 42.59 10.03 -32.46
CA THR A 3 41.54 11.05 -32.25
C THR A 3 40.15 10.58 -32.67
N THR A 4 40.04 9.73 -33.69
CA THR A 4 38.77 9.20 -34.19
C THR A 4 38.16 8.18 -33.21
N PHE A 5 38.99 7.43 -32.50
CA PHE A 5 38.55 6.42 -31.52
C PHE A 5 37.96 7.06 -30.25
N PHE A 6 38.54 8.16 -29.77
CA PHE A 6 37.99 8.91 -28.62
C PHE A 6 36.64 9.57 -28.93
N HIS A 7 36.45 10.08 -30.16
CA HIS A 7 35.17 10.67 -30.56
C HIS A 7 34.07 9.61 -30.71
N MET A 8 34.39 8.41 -31.21
CA MET A 8 33.41 7.32 -31.27
C MET A 8 33.04 6.78 -29.89
N LEU A 9 33.99 6.71 -28.94
CA LEU A 9 33.71 6.26 -27.57
C LEU A 9 32.83 7.28 -26.81
N ALA A 10 33.08 8.57 -26.98
CA ALA A 10 32.25 9.64 -26.42
C ALA A 10 30.85 9.67 -27.06
N LEU A 11 30.73 9.47 -28.38
CA LEU A 11 29.43 9.36 -29.06
C LEU A 11 28.66 8.11 -28.61
N ALA A 12 29.33 6.97 -28.41
CA ALA A 12 28.70 5.74 -27.95
C ALA A 12 28.21 5.86 -26.50
N GLN A 13 28.97 6.51 -25.62
CA GLN A 13 28.52 6.84 -24.26
C GLN A 13 27.35 7.84 -24.27
N LEU A 14 27.39 8.85 -25.14
CA LEU A 14 26.28 9.79 -25.30
C LEU A 14 25.02 9.09 -25.84
N MET A 15 25.14 8.22 -26.85
CA MET A 15 24.00 7.45 -27.38
C MET A 15 23.44 6.43 -26.37
N LEU A 16 24.27 5.85 -25.51
CA LEU A 16 23.81 4.94 -24.44
C LEU A 16 23.02 5.70 -23.35
N VAL A 17 23.43 6.94 -23.03
CA VAL A 17 22.68 7.84 -22.12
C VAL A 17 21.36 8.33 -22.77
N TRP A 18 21.33 8.53 -24.09
CA TRP A 18 20.13 9.00 -24.80
C TRP A 18 19.11 7.88 -25.07
N THR A 19 19.55 6.66 -25.34
CA THR A 19 18.64 5.50 -25.52
C THR A 19 18.06 4.97 -24.22
N THR A 20 18.77 5.14 -23.10
CA THR A 20 18.21 4.88 -21.76
C THR A 20 17.20 5.95 -21.36
N ALA A 21 17.43 7.23 -21.69
CA ALA A 21 16.52 8.33 -21.38
C ALA A 21 15.19 8.32 -22.18
N LEU A 22 15.18 7.85 -23.44
CA LEU A 22 13.95 7.76 -24.25
C LEU A 22 13.12 6.50 -23.96
N ASN A 23 13.75 5.40 -23.53
CA ASN A 23 13.03 4.23 -22.99
C ASN A 23 12.61 4.41 -21.52
N ALA A 24 13.04 5.48 -20.84
CA ALA A 24 12.79 5.71 -19.40
C ALA A 24 11.36 6.16 -19.04
N GLN A 25 10.53 6.51 -20.03
CA GLN A 25 9.21 7.14 -19.80
C GLN A 25 8.02 6.36 -20.34
N ALA A 26 8.22 5.16 -20.89
CA ALA A 26 7.07 4.32 -21.26
C ALA A 26 6.22 4.06 -20.02
N GLY A 27 4.98 4.57 -20.04
CA GLY A 27 4.02 4.46 -18.96
C GLY A 27 4.24 5.35 -17.74
N ILE A 28 5.29 6.18 -17.68
CA ILE A 28 5.56 7.09 -16.55
C ILE A 28 6.04 8.46 -17.01
N LYS A 29 5.37 9.52 -16.55
CA LYS A 29 5.73 10.92 -16.76
C LYS A 29 6.06 11.60 -15.44
N TYR A 30 6.90 12.63 -15.52
CA TYR A 30 7.31 13.42 -14.36
C TYR A 30 7.06 14.90 -14.62
N TYR A 31 6.46 15.58 -13.65
CA TYR A 31 6.20 17.01 -13.65
C TYR A 31 6.88 17.62 -12.42
N PHE A 32 7.76 18.58 -12.63
CA PHE A 32 8.28 19.39 -11.53
C PHE A 32 7.35 20.58 -11.32
N VAL A 33 6.83 20.73 -10.11
CA VAL A 33 5.92 21.82 -9.72
C VAL A 33 6.64 22.69 -8.69
N ALA A 34 6.77 23.98 -8.97
CA ALA A 34 7.50 24.91 -8.11
C ALA A 34 6.91 26.33 -8.23
N PRO A 35 7.34 27.28 -7.39
CA PRO A 35 6.95 28.68 -7.56
C PRO A 35 7.19 29.15 -9.00
N THR A 36 6.24 29.89 -9.58
CA THR A 36 6.27 30.30 -11.00
C THR A 36 7.59 31.00 -11.37
N ALA A 37 8.15 31.79 -10.45
CA ALA A 37 9.44 32.46 -10.63
C ALA A 37 10.60 31.46 -10.80
N THR A 38 10.62 30.36 -10.03
CA THR A 38 11.61 29.29 -10.16
C THR A 38 11.49 28.60 -11.50
N ILE A 39 10.27 28.20 -11.91
CA ILE A 39 10.07 27.51 -13.19
C ILE A 39 10.45 28.42 -14.37
N THR A 40 10.00 29.67 -14.37
CA THR A 40 10.29 30.62 -15.45
C THR A 40 11.78 30.95 -15.51
N GLY A 41 12.44 31.13 -14.37
CA GLY A 41 13.87 31.43 -14.30
C GLY A 41 14.78 30.29 -14.75
N THR A 42 14.35 29.02 -14.56
CA THR A 42 15.15 27.84 -14.90
C THR A 42 14.82 27.25 -16.26
N PHE A 43 13.54 27.21 -16.64
CA PHE A 43 13.04 26.52 -17.83
C PHE A 43 12.46 27.47 -18.89
N GLY A 44 12.45 28.78 -18.65
CA GLY A 44 11.95 29.79 -19.58
C GLY A 44 10.43 29.71 -19.79
N GLY A 45 10.00 29.84 -21.04
CA GLY A 45 8.57 29.87 -21.42
C GLY A 45 7.81 28.54 -21.32
N ALA A 46 8.43 27.48 -20.78
CA ALA A 46 7.82 26.16 -20.60
C ALA A 46 6.91 26.06 -19.35
N ALA A 47 6.65 27.18 -18.67
CA ALA A 47 5.81 27.23 -17.48
C ALA A 47 4.34 26.99 -17.82
N ASP A 48 3.78 25.88 -17.31
CA ASP A 48 2.35 25.61 -17.33
C ASP A 48 1.75 25.87 -15.94
N ASN A 49 0.86 26.87 -15.84
CA ASN A 49 0.18 27.17 -14.58
C ASN A 49 -1.17 26.45 -14.45
N ALA A 50 -1.60 25.71 -15.48
CA ALA A 50 -2.89 25.04 -15.48
C ALA A 50 -2.94 23.91 -14.45
N SER A 51 -4.00 23.91 -13.65
CA SER A 51 -4.23 22.95 -12.56
C SER A 51 -3.21 22.99 -11.42
N CYS A 52 -2.32 24.00 -11.38
CA CYS A 52 -1.39 24.24 -10.28
C CYS A 52 -2.02 25.14 -9.20
N PRO A 53 -1.52 25.08 -7.95
CA PRO A 53 -1.86 26.08 -6.94
C PRO A 53 -1.48 27.49 -7.41
N VAL A 54 -2.17 28.51 -6.90
CA VAL A 54 -1.84 29.91 -7.21
C VAL A 54 -0.38 30.21 -6.87
N GLY A 55 0.33 30.88 -7.80
CA GLY A 55 1.74 31.22 -7.65
C GLY A 55 2.72 30.08 -7.98
N TYR A 56 2.20 28.93 -8.42
CA TYR A 56 2.99 27.78 -8.87
C TYR A 56 2.82 27.53 -10.37
N ALA A 57 3.84 26.95 -10.96
CA ALA A 57 3.86 26.44 -12.33
C ALA A 57 4.40 25.01 -12.33
N LYS A 58 4.17 24.27 -13.41
CA LYS A 58 4.81 22.98 -13.66
C LYS A 58 5.55 22.97 -14.99
N VAL A 59 6.51 22.06 -15.09
CA VAL A 59 7.19 21.69 -16.33
C VAL A 59 7.30 20.17 -16.41
N GLU A 60 7.05 19.59 -17.58
CA GLU A 60 7.31 18.16 -17.81
C GLU A 60 8.82 17.92 -17.86
N ILE A 61 9.30 16.97 -17.05
CA ILE A 61 10.71 16.58 -17.04
C ILE A 61 10.91 15.57 -18.17
N THR A 62 11.78 15.93 -19.10
CA THR A 62 12.15 15.12 -20.27
C THR A 62 13.67 14.95 -20.30
N ALA A 63 14.17 14.11 -21.21
CA ALA A 63 15.60 14.00 -21.46
C ALA A 63 16.27 15.36 -21.71
N ALA A 64 15.56 16.30 -22.36
CA ALA A 64 16.10 17.60 -22.75
C ALA A 64 16.31 18.58 -21.59
N ASN A 65 15.55 18.47 -20.50
CA ASN A 65 15.59 19.43 -19.38
C ASN A 65 15.90 18.79 -18.02
N SER A 66 16.07 17.46 -17.95
CA SER A 66 16.37 16.74 -16.71
C SER A 66 17.61 17.27 -15.97
N ALA A 67 18.66 17.66 -16.68
CA ALA A 67 19.85 18.25 -16.07
C ALA A 67 19.55 19.58 -15.37
N GLN A 68 18.70 20.43 -15.96
CA GLN A 68 18.27 21.71 -15.35
C GLN A 68 17.37 21.45 -14.14
N PHE A 69 16.48 20.46 -14.22
CA PHE A 69 15.69 20.03 -13.08
C PHE A 69 16.58 19.60 -11.91
N LEU A 70 17.59 18.76 -12.16
CA LEU A 70 18.47 18.26 -11.10
C LEU A 70 19.28 19.37 -10.39
N THR A 71 19.49 20.54 -10.99
CA THR A 71 20.18 21.66 -10.32
C THR A 71 19.29 22.43 -9.34
N VAL A 72 17.99 22.52 -9.62
CA VAL A 72 17.03 23.30 -8.80
C VAL A 72 16.13 22.45 -7.91
N ALA A 73 15.99 21.17 -8.23
CA ALA A 73 15.17 20.22 -7.48
C ALA A 73 15.64 20.14 -6.02
N PRO A 74 14.71 20.28 -5.06
CA PRO A 74 14.94 19.96 -3.65
C PRO A 74 15.39 18.51 -3.43
N THR A 75 15.91 18.23 -2.25
CA THR A 75 16.63 16.99 -1.95
C THR A 75 15.75 15.73 -2.11
N ARG A 76 14.53 15.72 -1.55
CA ARG A 76 13.66 14.52 -1.59
C ARG A 76 13.01 14.34 -2.96
N ILE A 77 12.61 15.42 -3.61
CA ILE A 77 12.16 15.42 -5.01
C ILE A 77 13.23 14.86 -5.95
N ARG A 78 14.48 15.32 -5.80
CA ARG A 78 15.61 14.80 -6.58
C ARG A 78 15.81 13.31 -6.34
N TYR A 79 15.81 12.90 -5.07
CA TYR A 79 15.93 11.49 -4.67
C TYR A 79 14.85 10.62 -5.34
N VAL A 80 13.57 11.00 -5.27
CA VAL A 80 12.46 10.25 -5.88
C VAL A 80 12.63 10.17 -7.40
N TYR A 81 12.94 11.28 -8.06
CA TYR A 81 13.19 11.27 -9.50
C TYR A 81 14.33 10.30 -9.87
N GLU A 82 15.43 10.31 -9.12
CA GLU A 82 16.58 9.43 -9.34
C GLU A 82 16.25 7.95 -9.09
N GLN A 83 15.41 7.63 -8.10
CA GLN A 83 14.96 6.27 -7.78
C GLN A 83 13.90 5.74 -8.76
N LEU A 84 13.18 6.62 -9.45
CA LEU A 84 12.23 6.25 -10.49
C LEU A 84 12.87 6.07 -11.88
N GLN A 85 14.19 6.25 -12.00
CA GLN A 85 14.90 5.94 -13.25
C GLN A 85 15.02 4.43 -13.51
N PRO A 86 15.09 4.00 -14.78
CA PRO A 86 15.26 2.58 -15.13
C PRO A 86 16.44 1.92 -14.42
N GLY A 87 16.27 0.66 -14.02
CA GLY A 87 17.30 -0.13 -13.33
C GLY A 87 17.42 0.15 -11.82
N ARG A 88 16.62 1.07 -11.27
CA ARG A 88 16.53 1.30 -9.83
C ARG A 88 15.51 0.35 -9.16
N PRO A 89 15.71 -0.02 -7.89
CA PRO A 89 14.77 -0.86 -7.15
C PRO A 89 13.35 -0.29 -7.10
N LEU A 90 13.18 0.98 -6.73
CA LEU A 90 11.87 1.62 -6.66
C LEU A 90 11.15 1.58 -8.01
N ARG A 91 11.82 1.98 -9.10
CA ARG A 91 11.29 1.88 -10.46
C ARG A 91 10.81 0.46 -10.80
N THR A 92 11.63 -0.55 -10.51
CA THR A 92 11.29 -1.96 -10.77
C THR A 92 10.00 -2.36 -10.05
N HIS A 93 9.80 -1.92 -8.81
CA HIS A 93 8.58 -2.23 -8.06
C HIS A 93 7.36 -1.45 -8.55
N VAL A 94 7.53 -0.19 -8.96
CA VAL A 94 6.46 0.60 -9.60
C VAL A 94 5.98 -0.09 -10.88
N GLU A 95 6.89 -0.56 -11.73
CA GLU A 95 6.54 -1.31 -12.94
C GLU A 95 5.79 -2.61 -12.63
N LYS A 96 6.14 -3.30 -11.53
CA LYS A 96 5.38 -4.47 -11.06
C LYS A 96 3.96 -4.07 -10.66
N VAL A 97 3.79 -2.95 -9.95
CA VAL A 97 2.49 -2.40 -9.52
C VAL A 97 1.64 -1.95 -10.71
N MET A 98 2.24 -1.42 -11.78
CA MET A 98 1.51 -1.07 -13.01
C MET A 98 0.80 -2.27 -13.67
N ARG A 99 1.29 -3.50 -13.45
CA ARG A 99 0.61 -4.71 -13.95
C ARG A 99 -0.73 -4.97 -13.29
N ILE A 100 -1.05 -4.33 -12.16
CA ILE A 100 -2.37 -4.43 -11.50
C ILE A 100 -3.48 -3.95 -12.43
N SER A 101 -3.27 -2.85 -13.18
CA SER A 101 -4.24 -2.36 -14.17
C SER A 101 -4.09 -3.04 -15.55
N GLY A 102 -3.27 -4.09 -15.65
CA GLY A 102 -2.81 -4.63 -16.93
C GLY A 102 -1.91 -3.67 -17.71
N SER A 103 -1.24 -2.73 -17.01
CA SER A 103 -0.43 -1.67 -17.59
C SER A 103 -1.21 -0.71 -18.50
N THR A 104 -2.51 -0.52 -18.22
CA THR A 104 -3.38 0.37 -19.00
C THR A 104 -3.42 1.80 -18.48
N ILE A 105 -2.92 2.05 -17.26
CA ILE A 105 -2.85 3.37 -16.64
C ILE A 105 -1.38 3.83 -16.53
N ASP A 106 -1.05 4.88 -17.28
CA ASP A 106 0.21 5.60 -17.13
C ASP A 106 0.25 6.34 -15.79
N ILE A 107 1.43 6.43 -15.16
CA ILE A 107 1.64 7.19 -13.92
C ILE A 107 2.25 8.56 -14.23
N ASN A 108 1.65 9.61 -13.70
CA ASN A 108 2.10 11.00 -13.77
C ASN A 108 2.51 11.44 -12.37
N TYR A 109 3.82 11.50 -12.13
CA TYR A 109 4.38 12.02 -10.88
C TYR A 109 4.45 13.54 -10.93
N TYR A 110 3.76 14.21 -10.02
CA TYR A 110 3.93 15.61 -9.72
C TYR A 110 4.84 15.70 -8.50
N LEU A 111 6.03 16.25 -8.69
CA LEU A 111 7.05 16.45 -7.65
C LEU A 111 7.06 17.93 -7.27
N ILE A 112 6.60 18.28 -6.06
CA ILE A 112 6.21 19.65 -5.71
C ILE A 112 7.14 20.27 -4.66
N ASP A 113 7.83 21.35 -5.03
CA ASP A 113 8.60 22.17 -4.09
C ASP A 113 7.67 23.05 -3.23
N ASP A 114 7.14 22.45 -2.17
CA ASP A 114 6.23 23.08 -1.22
C ASP A 114 6.93 23.51 0.09
N ARG A 115 8.26 23.57 0.14
CA ARG A 115 9.03 23.92 1.35
C ARG A 115 8.63 25.25 1.98
N ASN A 116 8.20 26.21 1.16
CA ASN A 116 7.76 27.53 1.61
C ASN A 116 6.26 27.61 1.93
N GLY A 117 5.52 26.51 1.75
CA GLY A 117 4.07 26.46 1.91
C GLY A 117 3.31 27.04 0.72
N LEU A 118 2.06 26.59 0.55
CA LEU A 118 1.10 27.09 -0.42
C LEU A 118 0.33 28.26 0.21
N THR A 119 0.33 29.42 -0.47
CA THR A 119 -0.34 30.63 0.00
C THR A 119 -1.85 30.59 -0.29
N THR A 120 -2.65 30.16 0.70
CA THR A 120 -4.07 30.54 0.93
C THR A 120 -5.17 30.04 -0.05
N PRO A 121 -6.48 30.13 0.30
CA PRO A 121 -7.52 29.16 -0.10
C PRO A 121 -8.24 29.58 -1.39
N GLY A 122 -8.16 28.73 -2.41
CA GLY A 122 -8.82 28.95 -3.68
C GLY A 122 -8.24 28.03 -4.73
N SER A 123 -8.88 26.87 -4.90
CA SER A 123 -8.46 25.71 -5.69
C SER A 123 -6.98 25.37 -5.56
N THR A 124 -6.68 24.33 -4.77
CA THR A 124 -5.41 23.60 -4.88
C THR A 124 -5.30 22.84 -6.21
N GLY A 125 -6.08 23.20 -7.25
CA GLY A 125 -6.18 22.48 -8.51
C GLY A 125 -6.47 21.01 -8.27
N ILE A 126 -5.53 20.16 -8.67
CA ILE A 126 -5.59 18.72 -8.46
C ILE A 126 -4.91 18.26 -7.15
N PHE A 127 -4.35 19.16 -6.34
CA PHE A 127 -3.54 18.87 -5.16
C PHE A 127 -4.38 18.90 -3.87
N LEU A 128 -4.01 18.11 -2.87
CA LEU A 128 -4.56 18.21 -1.52
C LEU A 128 -3.55 18.98 -0.64
N GLY A 129 -3.94 20.15 -0.15
CA GLY A 129 -3.08 21.00 0.68
C GLY A 129 -3.52 20.99 2.13
N ILE A 130 -2.69 20.44 3.03
CA ILE A 130 -2.99 20.31 4.46
C ILE A 130 -2.00 21.11 5.32
N THR A 131 -2.42 21.47 6.53
CA THR A 131 -1.54 22.08 7.54
C THR A 131 -0.96 21.02 8.45
N PHE A 132 0.33 21.09 8.74
CA PHE A 132 1.02 20.10 9.55
C PHE A 132 1.11 20.52 11.02
N SER A 133 0.85 19.57 11.92
CA SER A 133 1.09 19.76 13.35
C SER A 133 2.58 19.69 13.67
N THR A 134 3.04 20.61 14.50
CA THR A 134 4.39 20.75 15.04
C THR A 134 4.33 20.76 16.56
N ALA A 135 5.49 20.68 17.23
CA ALA A 135 5.57 20.76 18.69
C ALA A 135 4.98 22.06 19.28
N ASN A 136 4.88 23.14 18.47
CA ASN A 136 4.39 24.44 18.87
C ASN A 136 2.99 24.78 18.30
N GLY A 137 2.22 23.77 17.88
CA GLY A 137 0.95 23.97 17.17
C GLY A 137 1.12 23.75 15.67
N TYR A 138 0.31 24.40 14.83
CA TYR A 138 0.44 24.27 13.38
C TYR A 138 1.51 25.21 12.81
N ASP A 139 2.19 24.79 11.74
CA ASP A 139 3.19 25.62 11.04
C ASP A 139 2.57 26.84 10.29
N GLY A 140 1.24 26.91 10.25
CA GLY A 140 0.47 27.97 9.59
C GLY A 140 0.55 27.93 8.06
N ARG A 141 1.11 26.88 7.47
CA ARG A 141 1.35 26.73 6.04
C ARG A 141 0.64 25.48 5.52
N LYS A 142 0.16 25.55 4.27
CA LYS A 142 -0.36 24.37 3.59
C LYS A 142 0.75 23.70 2.80
N HIS A 143 0.88 22.40 2.94
CA HIS A 143 1.85 21.57 2.23
C HIS A 143 1.09 20.46 1.49
N VAL A 144 1.65 19.95 0.39
CA VAL A 144 0.98 18.96 -0.44
C VAL A 144 0.96 17.62 0.29
N TRP A 145 -0.24 17.12 0.56
CA TRP A 145 -0.43 15.75 1.02
C TRP A 145 -0.20 14.76 -0.13
N PRO A 146 0.57 13.68 0.12
CA PRO A 146 0.76 12.59 -0.80
C PRO A 146 -0.58 12.02 -1.24
N THR A 147 -0.79 11.95 -2.55
CA THR A 147 -2.04 11.40 -3.10
C THR A 147 -1.81 10.76 -4.47
N GLY A 148 -2.13 9.48 -4.54
CA GLY A 148 -2.39 8.70 -5.74
C GLY A 148 -3.88 8.67 -6.06
N GLY A 149 -4.25 8.59 -7.33
CA GLY A 149 -5.65 8.43 -7.69
C GLY A 149 -5.93 8.39 -9.19
N SER A 150 -7.21 8.52 -9.54
CA SER A 150 -7.70 8.42 -10.91
C SER A 150 -6.95 9.33 -11.90
N GLY A 151 -6.79 8.81 -13.12
CA GLY A 151 -6.02 9.47 -14.18
C GLY A 151 -4.50 9.33 -14.00
N GLY A 152 -4.04 8.39 -13.17
CA GLY A 152 -2.62 8.09 -13.06
C GLY A 152 -1.82 9.05 -12.20
N ARG A 153 -2.44 9.92 -11.41
CA ARG A 153 -1.74 11.06 -10.79
C ARG A 153 -1.19 10.67 -9.43
N VAL A 154 0.13 10.80 -9.25
CA VAL A 154 0.83 10.73 -7.96
C VAL A 154 1.37 12.10 -7.63
N ARG A 155 1.11 12.62 -6.43
CA ARG A 155 1.51 13.97 -6.02
C ARG A 155 2.35 13.87 -4.75
N LEU A 156 3.54 14.45 -4.76
CA LEU A 156 4.52 14.31 -3.68
C LEU A 156 5.14 15.66 -3.33
N GLY A 157 4.83 16.18 -2.14
CA GLY A 157 5.45 17.40 -1.60
C GLY A 157 6.80 17.13 -0.96
N GLU A 158 7.79 18.01 -1.20
CA GLU A 158 9.10 17.94 -0.54
C GLU A 158 8.98 17.93 0.99
N TYR A 159 8.13 18.80 1.54
CA TYR A 159 7.97 18.96 2.99
C TYR A 159 7.46 17.68 3.65
N GLN A 160 6.42 17.06 3.09
CA GLN A 160 5.86 15.84 3.64
C GLN A 160 6.80 14.64 3.48
N MET A 161 7.56 14.55 2.38
CA MET A 161 8.60 13.51 2.24
C MET A 161 9.73 13.68 3.26
N GLU A 162 10.11 14.91 3.60
CA GLU A 162 11.07 15.19 4.68
C GLU A 162 10.53 14.80 6.06
N ARG A 163 9.25 15.09 6.32
CA ARG A 163 8.57 14.69 7.55
C ARG A 163 8.50 13.17 7.68
N ASP A 164 8.11 12.47 6.62
CA ASP A 164 8.03 11.01 6.61
C ASP A 164 9.39 10.36 6.85
N GLN A 165 10.43 10.85 6.19
CA GLN A 165 11.79 10.35 6.40
C GLN A 165 12.28 10.51 7.86
N SER A 166 11.84 11.56 8.55
CA SER A 166 12.27 11.89 9.92
C SER A 166 11.41 11.24 11.01
N HIS A 167 10.15 10.90 10.71
CA HIS A 167 9.21 10.37 11.71
C HIS A 167 8.86 8.90 11.51
N ARG A 168 9.07 8.34 10.32
CA ARG A 168 8.84 6.92 10.01
C ARG A 168 10.16 6.17 9.99
N ALA A 169 10.14 4.92 10.44
CA ALA A 169 11.32 4.08 10.39
C ALA A 169 11.76 3.80 8.95
N GLY A 170 13.07 3.68 8.72
CA GLY A 170 13.65 3.32 7.41
C GLY A 170 14.24 4.49 6.61
N GLY A 171 14.09 5.74 7.06
CA GLY A 171 14.72 6.90 6.42
C GLY A 171 14.29 7.05 4.95
N ASN A 172 15.23 6.98 4.01
CA ASN A 172 14.90 7.01 2.58
C ASN A 172 13.94 5.88 2.15
N ALA A 173 13.99 4.72 2.80
CA ALA A 173 13.06 3.63 2.51
C ALA A 173 11.60 3.99 2.85
N ALA A 174 11.36 4.92 3.79
CA ALA A 174 10.02 5.43 4.07
C ALA A 174 9.49 6.31 2.92
N ILE A 175 10.37 6.99 2.18
CA ILE A 175 10.01 7.73 0.97
C ILE A 175 9.70 6.75 -0.16
N ASP A 176 10.53 5.71 -0.35
CA ASP A 176 10.27 4.67 -1.36
C ASP A 176 8.93 3.96 -1.09
N GLU A 177 8.64 3.67 0.18
CA GLU A 177 7.36 3.13 0.65
C GLU A 177 6.20 4.04 0.27
N LEU A 178 6.30 5.34 0.58
CA LEU A 178 5.28 6.34 0.23
C LEU A 178 5.05 6.40 -1.28
N VAL A 179 6.12 6.50 -2.08
CA VAL A 179 6.02 6.57 -3.54
C VAL A 179 5.30 5.34 -4.10
N LEU A 180 5.64 4.16 -3.60
CA LEU A 180 5.07 2.90 -4.08
C LEU A 180 3.62 2.71 -3.61
N HIS A 181 3.29 3.14 -2.39
CA HIS A 181 1.92 3.21 -1.87
C HIS A 181 1.06 4.11 -2.78
N GLU A 182 1.46 5.35 -3.04
CA GLU A 182 0.68 6.26 -3.88
C GLU A 182 0.61 5.78 -5.35
N SER A 183 1.66 5.14 -5.84
CA SER A 183 1.64 4.52 -7.17
C SER A 183 0.59 3.43 -7.27
N SER A 184 0.44 2.63 -6.22
CA SER A 184 -0.57 1.57 -6.19
C SER A 184 -1.99 2.12 -6.26
N HIS A 185 -2.27 3.25 -5.62
CA HIS A 185 -3.58 3.91 -5.72
C HIS A 185 -3.92 4.25 -7.15
N THR A 186 -2.95 4.70 -7.97
CA THR A 186 -3.23 4.97 -9.40
C THR A 186 -3.60 3.74 -10.21
N GLN A 187 -3.12 2.57 -9.79
CA GLN A 187 -3.30 1.31 -10.51
C GLN A 187 -4.47 0.50 -9.96
N PHE A 188 -4.88 0.79 -8.72
CA PHE A 188 -5.93 0.07 -8.01
C PHE A 188 -7.21 0.90 -7.89
N THR A 189 -7.19 2.23 -7.96
CA THR A 189 -8.39 3.08 -7.90
C THR A 189 -8.79 3.57 -9.29
N GLY A 190 -10.09 3.76 -9.52
CA GLY A 190 -10.63 4.21 -10.80
C GLY A 190 -12.11 4.62 -10.72
N PRO A 191 -12.78 4.96 -11.83
CA PRO A 191 -14.20 5.38 -11.83
C PRO A 191 -15.17 4.37 -11.20
N TRP A 192 -14.71 3.13 -11.05
CA TRP A 192 -15.46 1.98 -10.54
C TRP A 192 -15.27 1.74 -9.03
N SER A 193 -14.24 2.33 -8.42
CA SER A 193 -14.08 2.31 -6.96
C SER A 193 -15.03 3.32 -6.33
N ARG A 194 -15.62 2.97 -5.18
CA ARG A 194 -16.45 3.92 -4.42
C ARG A 194 -15.68 5.20 -4.07
N TRP A 195 -14.37 5.08 -3.96
CA TRP A 195 -13.44 6.09 -3.50
C TRP A 195 -12.58 6.60 -4.67
N ASP A 196 -13.17 7.42 -5.54
CA ASP A 196 -12.42 8.17 -6.57
C ASP A 196 -11.68 9.35 -5.91
N GLY A 197 -10.56 9.05 -5.24
CA GLY A 197 -9.65 10.05 -4.68
C GLY A 197 -10.03 10.63 -3.31
N TYR A 198 -11.07 10.10 -2.66
CA TYR A 198 -11.47 10.50 -1.31
C TYR A 198 -11.74 9.26 -0.48
N ILE A 199 -10.76 8.81 0.28
CA ILE A 199 -10.96 7.80 1.32
C ILE A 199 -11.54 8.57 2.51
N THR A 200 -12.67 8.12 3.07
CA THR A 200 -13.32 8.85 4.17
C THR A 200 -12.44 8.80 5.40
N TYR A 201 -11.61 9.83 5.52
CA TYR A 201 -10.86 10.15 6.71
C TYR A 201 -11.81 10.69 7.78
N GLY A 202 -11.36 10.56 9.02
CA GLY A 202 -11.94 11.23 10.17
C GLY A 202 -12.00 12.75 10.03
N ALA A 203 -12.62 13.42 11.01
CA ALA A 203 -12.81 14.87 11.06
C ALA A 203 -11.51 15.68 11.17
N ASP A 204 -10.36 15.05 11.49
CA ASP A 204 -9.04 15.72 11.44
C ASP A 204 -8.37 15.71 10.05
N GLU A 205 -9.06 15.17 9.03
CA GLU A 205 -8.56 15.04 7.66
C GLU A 205 -7.26 14.20 7.55
N GLN A 206 -6.93 13.41 8.59
CA GLN A 206 -5.77 12.54 8.64
C GLN A 206 -6.17 11.07 8.70
N HIS A 207 -5.24 10.20 8.27
CA HIS A 207 -5.40 8.75 8.34
C HIS A 207 -4.41 8.14 9.34
N TYR A 208 -4.92 7.30 10.23
CA TYR A 208 -4.08 6.42 11.04
C TYR A 208 -4.35 4.99 10.61
N GLY A 209 -3.32 4.21 10.26
CA GLY A 209 -3.54 2.85 9.74
C GLY A 209 -4.33 1.92 10.70
N ASN A 210 -4.39 2.24 11.99
CA ASN A 210 -5.16 1.51 13.00
C ASN A 210 -6.57 2.07 13.28
N GLU A 211 -7.00 3.08 12.55
CA GLU A 211 -8.39 3.53 12.50
C GLU A 211 -9.27 2.48 11.82
N LEU A 212 -10.48 2.26 12.34
CA LEU A 212 -11.52 1.52 11.63
C LEU A 212 -12.22 2.46 10.64
N GLN A 213 -11.94 2.25 9.36
CA GLN A 213 -12.47 3.03 8.25
C GLN A 213 -13.96 2.75 7.99
N GLY A 214 -14.62 3.68 7.31
CA GLY A 214 -16.06 3.62 7.02
C GLY A 214 -16.54 2.37 6.27
N ASP A 215 -15.66 1.66 5.57
CA ASP A 215 -15.93 0.39 4.90
C ASP A 215 -14.65 -0.44 4.62
N PRO A 216 -14.77 -1.75 4.31
CA PRO A 216 -13.61 -2.63 4.11
C PRO A 216 -12.94 -2.46 2.74
N GLU A 217 -13.64 -1.90 1.76
CA GLU A 217 -13.09 -1.61 0.43
C GLU A 217 -12.02 -0.52 0.56
N ALA A 218 -12.29 0.51 1.36
CA ALA A 218 -11.33 1.55 1.72
C ALA A 218 -10.09 0.96 2.43
N ALA A 219 -10.33 0.13 3.46
CA ALA A 219 -9.25 -0.44 4.25
C ALA A 219 -8.36 -1.36 3.42
N LEU A 220 -8.96 -2.15 2.52
CA LEU A 220 -8.23 -2.99 1.57
C LEU A 220 -7.40 -2.15 0.60
N ASN A 221 -7.97 -1.08 0.03
CA ASN A 221 -7.26 -0.21 -0.91
C ASN A 221 -6.02 0.41 -0.25
N GLU A 222 -6.15 0.94 0.97
CA GLU A 222 -5.01 1.49 1.70
C GLU A 222 -4.01 0.38 2.07
N GLY A 223 -4.50 -0.75 2.61
CA GLY A 223 -3.60 -1.77 3.13
C GLY A 223 -2.83 -2.51 2.05
N ILE A 224 -3.40 -2.68 0.86
CA ILE A 224 -2.66 -3.25 -0.27
C ILE A 224 -1.60 -2.27 -0.78
N GLY A 225 -1.87 -0.96 -0.76
CA GLY A 225 -0.88 0.05 -1.10
C GLY A 225 0.28 0.09 -0.11
N THR A 226 -0.03 0.04 1.18
CA THR A 226 0.98 -0.03 2.25
C THR A 226 1.78 -1.33 2.18
N PHE A 227 1.16 -2.47 1.84
CA PHE A 227 1.88 -3.71 1.57
C PHE A 227 2.92 -3.53 0.46
N TYR A 228 2.56 -2.92 -0.67
CA TYR A 228 3.53 -2.69 -1.74
C TYR A 228 4.69 -1.81 -1.25
N GLY A 229 4.40 -0.77 -0.49
CA GLY A 229 5.43 0.05 0.15
C GLY A 229 6.38 -0.74 1.05
N TYR A 230 5.86 -1.70 1.83
CA TYR A 230 6.68 -2.54 2.73
C TYR A 230 7.69 -3.43 2.01
N LEU A 231 7.54 -3.66 0.70
CA LEU A 231 8.53 -4.39 -0.10
C LEU A 231 9.90 -3.72 -0.06
N LEU A 232 9.94 -2.39 0.11
CA LEU A 232 11.16 -1.59 0.14
C LEU A 232 11.50 -1.05 1.54
N ASN A 233 10.59 -1.17 2.51
CA ASN A 233 10.82 -0.76 3.91
C ASN A 233 10.67 -1.93 4.90
N PRO A 234 11.70 -2.77 5.09
CA PRO A 234 11.64 -3.88 6.04
C PRO A 234 11.50 -3.44 7.50
N THR A 235 11.83 -2.19 7.84
CA THR A 235 11.66 -1.68 9.20
C THR A 235 10.19 -1.47 9.53
N ALA A 236 9.38 -1.04 8.55
CA ALA A 236 7.93 -0.91 8.71
C ALA A 236 7.23 -2.25 8.99
N ILE A 237 7.75 -3.35 8.45
CA ILE A 237 7.29 -4.72 8.78
C ILE A 237 7.51 -5.01 10.28
N THR A 238 8.63 -4.56 10.85
CA THR A 238 8.91 -4.75 12.29
C THR A 238 7.92 -3.97 13.15
N GLU A 239 7.60 -2.73 12.77
CA GLU A 239 6.57 -1.93 13.45
C GLU A 239 5.18 -2.56 13.35
N MET A 240 4.82 -3.09 12.19
CA MET A 240 3.58 -3.85 12.00
C MET A 240 3.54 -5.11 12.89
N ASN A 241 4.63 -5.87 12.98
CA ASN A 241 4.70 -7.03 13.88
C ASN A 241 4.52 -6.62 15.36
N ASN A 242 5.11 -5.49 15.75
CA ASN A 242 4.94 -4.94 17.10
C ASN A 242 3.48 -4.54 17.36
N PHE A 243 2.77 -4.02 16.36
CA PHE A 243 1.32 -3.76 16.45
C PHE A 243 0.54 -5.05 16.73
N PHE A 244 0.86 -6.17 16.07
CA PHE A 244 0.14 -7.44 16.29
C PHE A 244 0.53 -8.18 17.59
N ALA A 245 1.68 -7.87 18.19
CA ALA A 245 2.11 -8.47 19.45
C ALA A 245 1.48 -7.85 20.71
N ARG A 246 0.71 -6.77 20.59
CA ARG A 246 0.61 -5.78 21.69
C ARG A 246 -0.39 -5.91 22.84
N ALA A 247 -1.30 -6.86 23.01
CA ALA A 247 -2.33 -6.94 24.10
C ALA A 247 -3.22 -5.70 24.47
N ASP A 248 -2.85 -4.45 24.20
CA ASP A 248 -3.56 -3.23 24.61
C ASP A 248 -4.46 -2.64 23.51
N ASP A 249 -4.95 -1.41 23.71
CA ASP A 249 -5.84 -0.70 22.78
C ASP A 249 -5.15 -0.51 21.41
N ARG A 250 -5.71 -1.11 20.36
CA ARG A 250 -5.10 -1.16 19.02
C ARG A 250 -5.90 -0.45 17.98
N TYR A 251 -7.21 -0.68 17.97
CA TYR A 251 -8.11 -0.07 17.01
C TYR A 251 -8.78 1.11 17.65
N PHE A 252 -9.10 2.09 16.83
CA PHE A 252 -10.00 3.13 17.26
C PHE A 252 -11.01 3.48 16.18
N VAL A 253 -12.12 4.02 16.64
CA VAL A 253 -13.20 4.54 15.82
C VAL A 253 -13.32 6.01 16.20
N GLU A 254 -13.22 6.89 15.22
CA GLU A 254 -13.56 8.29 15.48
C GLU A 254 -15.04 8.43 15.84
N GLY A 255 -15.37 9.25 16.83
CA GLY A 255 -16.73 9.45 17.32
C GLY A 255 -17.73 10.00 16.30
N GLN A 256 -17.27 10.51 15.15
CA GLN A 256 -18.11 10.99 14.04
C GLN A 256 -18.03 10.11 12.78
N SER A 257 -17.28 9.00 12.82
CA SER A 257 -17.15 8.12 11.64
C SER A 257 -18.45 7.36 11.35
N VAL A 258 -18.62 6.89 10.11
CA VAL A 258 -19.78 6.04 9.72
C VAL A 258 -19.84 4.76 10.57
N VAL A 259 -18.68 4.24 10.98
CA VAL A 259 -18.59 3.03 11.81
C VAL A 259 -19.01 3.32 13.25
N ALA A 260 -18.91 4.56 13.72
CA ALA A 260 -19.40 4.98 15.03
C ALA A 260 -20.94 4.86 15.17
N GLY A 261 -21.68 4.66 14.09
CA GLY A 261 -23.13 4.38 14.17
C GLY A 261 -23.47 2.92 14.55
N ARG A 262 -22.49 2.02 14.61
CA ARG A 262 -22.74 0.57 14.67
C ARG A 262 -22.96 0.07 16.11
N PRO A 263 -24.13 -0.46 16.47
CA PRO A 263 -24.44 -0.90 17.83
C PRO A 263 -23.45 -1.91 18.40
N GLU A 264 -22.91 -2.79 17.56
CA GLU A 264 -21.98 -3.85 17.93
C GLU A 264 -20.70 -3.29 18.56
N LEU A 265 -20.21 -2.16 18.06
CA LEU A 265 -19.04 -1.46 18.59
C LEU A 265 -19.33 -0.66 19.86
N TYR A 266 -20.61 -0.41 20.17
CA TYR A 266 -21.04 0.32 21.36
C TYR A 266 -21.37 -0.59 22.53
N ASN A 267 -21.59 -1.87 22.25
CA ASN A 267 -21.88 -2.92 23.23
C ASN A 267 -20.62 -3.56 23.83
N VAL A 268 -19.42 -3.20 23.35
CA VAL A 268 -18.15 -3.61 23.94
C VAL A 268 -17.98 -2.88 25.29
N SER A 269 -18.16 -3.61 26.39
CA SER A 269 -18.19 -3.05 27.76
C SER A 269 -16.87 -2.44 28.23
N THR A 270 -15.76 -2.86 27.63
CA THR A 270 -14.40 -2.44 27.95
C THR A 270 -13.86 -1.33 27.05
N ARG A 271 -14.65 -0.85 26.07
CA ARG A 271 -14.27 0.25 25.19
C ARG A 271 -13.86 1.48 25.99
N ARG A 272 -12.88 2.22 25.49
CA ARG A 272 -12.35 3.40 26.19
C ARG A 272 -12.55 4.65 25.37
N ARG A 273 -13.06 5.69 26.04
CA ARG A 273 -13.14 7.04 25.46
C ARG A 273 -11.77 7.70 25.56
N SER A 274 -11.28 8.29 24.47
CA SER A 274 -9.99 8.99 24.43
C SER A 274 -10.03 10.14 23.41
N SER A 275 -8.91 10.81 23.19
CA SER A 275 -8.73 11.79 22.12
C SER A 275 -7.44 11.56 21.34
N ILE A 276 -7.44 11.99 20.08
CA ILE A 276 -6.25 12.15 19.24
C ILE A 276 -6.29 13.60 18.75
N GLY A 277 -5.35 14.42 19.22
CA GLY A 277 -5.50 15.88 19.13
C GLY A 277 -6.81 16.32 19.79
N ASP A 278 -7.62 17.09 19.05
CA ASP A 278 -8.94 17.56 19.48
C ASP A 278 -10.09 16.61 19.06
N VAL A 279 -9.78 15.48 18.43
CA VAL A 279 -10.77 14.53 17.93
C VAL A 279 -11.11 13.49 18.99
N LEU A 280 -12.40 13.28 19.21
CA LEU A 280 -12.92 12.25 20.11
C LEU A 280 -12.83 10.86 19.43
N VAL A 281 -12.23 9.90 20.13
CA VAL A 281 -12.13 8.51 19.63
C VAL A 281 -12.59 7.49 20.67
N TRP A 282 -13.08 6.36 20.18
CA TRP A 282 -13.32 5.13 20.94
C TRP A 282 -12.22 4.13 20.65
N ARG A 283 -11.54 3.65 21.67
CA ARG A 283 -10.44 2.68 21.54
C ARG A 283 -10.87 1.27 21.95
N TYR A 284 -10.32 0.30 21.25
CA TYR A 284 -10.61 -1.13 21.37
C TYR A 284 -9.32 -1.93 21.36
N THR A 285 -9.20 -2.95 22.20
CA THR A 285 -8.13 -3.95 22.05
C THR A 285 -8.39 -4.83 20.82
N TRP A 286 -7.37 -5.55 20.39
CA TRP A 286 -7.46 -6.45 19.22
C TRP A 286 -8.54 -7.52 19.38
N LEU A 287 -8.69 -8.11 20.57
CA LEU A 287 -9.66 -9.19 20.82
C LEU A 287 -11.10 -8.68 21.02
N GLU A 288 -11.30 -7.38 21.22
CA GLU A 288 -12.61 -6.79 21.54
C GLU A 288 -13.41 -6.36 20.33
N ILE A 289 -12.74 -6.05 19.21
CA ILE A 289 -13.44 -5.70 17.99
C ILE A 289 -14.09 -6.96 17.40
N PRO A 290 -15.36 -6.91 16.95
CA PRO A 290 -15.94 -8.04 16.24
C PRO A 290 -15.14 -8.33 14.97
N GLY A 291 -14.98 -9.62 14.61
CA GLY A 291 -14.03 -10.06 13.58
C GLY A 291 -14.19 -9.38 12.22
N ASP A 292 -15.43 -9.13 11.79
CA ASP A 292 -15.70 -8.42 10.53
C ASP A 292 -15.08 -7.01 10.52
N TYR A 293 -15.17 -6.31 11.65
CA TYR A 293 -14.66 -4.95 11.80
C TYR A 293 -13.12 -4.89 11.83
N ALA A 294 -12.43 -6.00 12.11
CA ALA A 294 -10.97 -6.04 12.01
C ALA A 294 -10.51 -5.78 10.58
N THR A 295 -11.33 -6.13 9.58
CA THR A 295 -11.04 -5.90 8.17
C THR A 295 -11.20 -4.43 7.75
N TYR A 296 -11.78 -3.57 8.60
CA TYR A 296 -11.93 -2.13 8.35
C TYR A 296 -10.70 -1.30 8.73
N SER A 297 -9.63 -1.91 9.23
CA SER A 297 -8.36 -1.22 9.49
C SER A 297 -7.36 -1.52 8.39
N GLU A 298 -6.66 -0.50 7.86
CA GLU A 298 -5.56 -0.64 6.89
C GLU A 298 -4.50 -1.67 7.32
N ARG A 299 -4.21 -1.74 8.63
CA ARG A 299 -3.22 -2.67 9.20
C ARG A 299 -3.54 -4.13 8.91
N THR A 300 -4.81 -4.50 8.85
CA THR A 300 -5.25 -5.88 8.63
C THR A 300 -4.92 -6.38 7.21
N PRO A 301 -5.36 -5.73 6.11
CA PRO A 301 -4.95 -6.09 4.77
C PRO A 301 -3.45 -5.91 4.52
N THR A 302 -2.81 -4.89 5.11
CA THR A 302 -1.34 -4.75 5.05
C THR A 302 -0.66 -6.02 5.56
N ALA A 303 -1.01 -6.44 6.77
CA ALA A 303 -0.46 -7.63 7.41
C ALA A 303 -0.79 -8.91 6.63
N TYR A 304 -2.02 -9.01 6.13
CA TYR A 304 -2.46 -10.13 5.32
C TYR A 304 -1.54 -10.35 4.10
N PHE A 305 -1.33 -9.31 3.29
CA PHE A 305 -0.48 -9.44 2.10
C PHE A 305 1.00 -9.60 2.46
N THR A 306 1.50 -8.90 3.49
CA THR A 306 2.89 -9.04 3.95
C THR A 306 3.19 -10.45 4.45
N TYR A 307 2.32 -11.03 5.29
CA TYR A 307 2.52 -12.38 5.82
C TYR A 307 2.31 -13.45 4.76
N PHE A 308 1.39 -13.26 3.81
CA PHE A 308 1.30 -14.13 2.64
C PHE A 308 2.62 -14.12 1.85
N TRP A 309 3.10 -12.93 1.49
CA TRP A 309 4.33 -12.74 0.73
C TRP A 309 5.56 -13.37 1.39
N GLN A 310 5.67 -13.28 2.71
CA GLN A 310 6.82 -13.79 3.46
C GLN A 310 6.84 -15.31 3.62
N ASN A 311 5.68 -15.98 3.58
CA ASN A 311 5.56 -17.38 4.00
C ASN A 311 5.20 -18.35 2.87
N VAL A 312 4.62 -17.91 1.76
CA VAL A 312 4.15 -18.84 0.73
C VAL A 312 5.28 -19.44 -0.10
N ASN A 313 5.30 -20.79 -0.18
CA ASN A 313 6.13 -21.63 -1.06
C ASN A 313 7.66 -21.44 -0.94
N GLY A 314 8.12 -20.67 0.04
CA GLY A 314 9.53 -20.29 0.20
C GLY A 314 10.06 -19.38 -0.92
N ASN A 315 9.21 -18.78 -1.75
CA ASN A 315 9.60 -17.92 -2.86
C ASN A 315 8.80 -16.61 -2.87
N ARG A 316 9.46 -15.52 -2.43
CA ARG A 316 8.87 -14.19 -2.32
C ARG A 316 8.47 -13.56 -3.65
N ASP A 317 9.22 -13.82 -4.73
CA ASP A 317 8.87 -13.30 -6.05
C ASP A 317 7.60 -13.97 -6.57
N GLN A 318 7.51 -15.30 -6.43
CA GLN A 318 6.30 -16.02 -6.76
C GLN A 318 5.09 -15.53 -5.95
N ALA A 319 5.24 -15.39 -4.62
CA ALA A 319 4.15 -14.91 -3.78
C ALA A 319 3.70 -13.50 -4.17
N LEU A 320 4.65 -12.62 -4.54
CA LEU A 320 4.33 -11.29 -5.07
C LEU A 320 3.58 -11.36 -6.41
N GLU A 321 3.96 -12.24 -7.33
CA GLU A 321 3.22 -12.43 -8.59
C GLU A 321 1.77 -12.92 -8.34
N MET A 322 1.56 -13.80 -7.35
CA MET A 322 0.21 -14.22 -6.95
C MET A 322 -0.60 -13.03 -6.41
N ILE A 323 0.01 -12.17 -5.59
CA ILE A 323 -0.65 -10.96 -5.07
C ILE A 323 -0.99 -10.01 -6.22
N ILE A 324 -0.06 -9.74 -7.14
CA ILE A 324 -0.33 -8.87 -8.31
C ILE A 324 -1.48 -9.41 -9.16
N SER A 325 -1.53 -10.73 -9.39
CA SER A 325 -2.63 -11.35 -10.13
C SER A 325 -3.97 -11.27 -9.37
N ALA A 326 -3.96 -11.42 -8.05
CA ALA A 326 -5.14 -11.21 -7.21
C ALA A 326 -5.60 -9.74 -7.29
N SER A 327 -4.69 -8.78 -7.12
CA SER A 327 -4.95 -7.34 -7.26
C SER A 327 -5.54 -6.99 -8.62
N ASN A 328 -4.99 -7.52 -9.70
CA ASN A 328 -5.52 -7.33 -11.04
C ASN A 328 -6.96 -7.85 -11.18
N SER A 329 -7.29 -8.97 -10.51
CA SER A 329 -8.67 -9.49 -10.50
C SER A 329 -9.65 -8.62 -9.68
N MET A 330 -9.14 -7.78 -8.77
CA MET A 330 -9.94 -6.87 -7.91
C MET A 330 -10.09 -5.46 -8.50
N TYR A 331 -9.29 -5.14 -9.52
CA TYR A 331 -9.19 -3.80 -10.09
C TYR A 331 -10.52 -3.28 -10.67
N ASP A 332 -11.22 -4.08 -11.48
CA ASP A 332 -12.36 -3.64 -12.29
C ASP A 332 -13.73 -3.76 -11.60
N ASN A 333 -13.79 -4.34 -10.39
CA ASN A 333 -15.04 -4.62 -9.72
C ASN A 333 -14.95 -4.43 -8.22
N ARG A 334 -15.67 -3.43 -7.71
CA ARG A 334 -15.73 -3.13 -6.28
C ARG A 334 -16.23 -4.28 -5.40
N ARG A 335 -17.07 -5.18 -5.92
CA ARG A 335 -17.52 -6.37 -5.17
C ARG A 335 -16.39 -7.36 -4.89
N LYS A 336 -15.26 -7.21 -5.55
CA LYS A 336 -14.08 -8.06 -5.38
C LYS A 336 -13.07 -7.48 -4.39
N ARG A 337 -13.33 -6.28 -3.83
CA ARG A 337 -12.37 -5.55 -2.98
C ARG A 337 -12.55 -5.85 -1.50
N PHE A 338 -12.45 -7.14 -1.16
CA PHE A 338 -12.56 -7.63 0.20
C PHE A 338 -11.49 -8.68 0.47
N LEU A 339 -11.05 -8.80 1.73
CA LEU A 339 -10.04 -9.79 2.09
C LEU A 339 -10.50 -11.23 1.85
N SER A 340 -11.79 -11.54 2.01
CA SER A 340 -12.34 -12.86 1.66
C SER A 340 -12.16 -13.19 0.17
N TYR A 341 -12.39 -12.22 -0.72
CA TYR A 341 -12.14 -12.38 -2.15
C TYR A 341 -10.64 -12.54 -2.43
N ALA A 342 -9.78 -11.75 -1.77
CA ALA A 342 -8.33 -11.90 -1.87
C ALA A 342 -7.87 -13.29 -1.40
N SER A 343 -8.42 -13.83 -0.30
CA SER A 343 -8.17 -15.21 0.15
C SER A 343 -8.56 -16.24 -0.90
N ASN A 344 -9.73 -16.07 -1.52
CA ASN A 344 -10.19 -16.94 -2.58
C ASN A 344 -9.26 -16.95 -3.80
N ARG A 345 -8.86 -15.75 -4.27
CA ARG A 345 -7.97 -15.61 -5.42
C ARG A 345 -6.57 -16.12 -5.16
N LEU A 346 -6.01 -15.84 -3.99
CA LEU A 346 -4.69 -16.33 -3.62
C LEU A 346 -4.69 -17.86 -3.48
N ALA A 347 -5.73 -18.45 -2.89
CA ALA A 347 -5.88 -19.90 -2.83
C ALA A 347 -5.93 -20.52 -4.24
N ILE A 348 -6.73 -19.96 -5.15
CA ILE A 348 -6.76 -20.36 -6.58
C ILE A 348 -5.36 -20.32 -7.21
N LYS A 349 -4.58 -19.26 -6.96
CA LYS A 349 -3.21 -19.15 -7.50
C LYS A 349 -2.24 -20.15 -6.88
N MET A 350 -2.43 -20.51 -5.63
CA MET A 350 -1.66 -21.58 -4.98
C MET A 350 -1.99 -22.94 -5.60
N GLU A 351 -3.28 -23.24 -5.87
CA GLU A 351 -3.70 -24.47 -6.56
C GLU A 351 -3.14 -24.57 -7.98
N GLU A 352 -3.22 -23.47 -8.74
CA GLU A 352 -2.63 -23.38 -10.07
C GLU A 352 -1.11 -23.62 -10.03
N PHE A 353 -0.42 -23.02 -9.05
CA PHE A 353 1.02 -23.26 -8.88
C PHE A 353 1.33 -24.71 -8.52
N ALA A 354 0.59 -25.31 -7.58
CA ALA A 354 0.80 -26.69 -7.14
C ALA A 354 0.66 -27.67 -8.31
N ALA A 355 -0.21 -27.38 -9.28
CA ALA A 355 -0.37 -28.18 -10.50
C ALA A 355 0.82 -28.08 -11.50
N THR A 356 1.69 -27.08 -11.36
CA THR A 356 2.88 -26.92 -12.23
C THR A 356 4.02 -27.86 -11.84
N ALA A 357 4.98 -28.07 -12.75
CA ALA A 357 6.22 -28.79 -12.44
C ALA A 357 6.98 -28.17 -11.25
N ALA A 358 7.05 -26.84 -11.18
CA ALA A 358 7.68 -26.12 -10.07
C ALA A 358 6.93 -26.34 -8.75
N GLY A 359 5.59 -26.43 -8.77
CA GLY A 359 4.77 -26.80 -7.62
C GLY A 359 5.02 -28.23 -7.14
N GLN A 360 5.15 -29.19 -8.06
CA GLN A 360 5.50 -30.57 -7.72
C GLN A 360 6.92 -30.68 -7.14
N THR A 361 7.86 -29.88 -7.64
CA THR A 361 9.20 -29.75 -7.04
C THR A 361 9.12 -29.16 -5.63
N ALA A 362 8.36 -28.08 -5.43
CA ALA A 362 8.15 -27.50 -4.10
C ALA A 362 7.51 -28.50 -3.12
N ARG A 363 6.58 -29.33 -3.61
CA ARG A 363 5.96 -30.39 -2.81
C ARG A 363 6.99 -31.43 -2.38
N THR A 364 7.78 -31.92 -3.32
CA THR A 364 8.85 -32.91 -3.06
C THR A 364 9.88 -32.36 -2.07
N ASN A 365 10.21 -31.07 -2.18
CA ASN A 365 11.17 -30.40 -1.31
C ASN A 365 10.59 -29.99 0.06
N GLY A 366 9.31 -30.23 0.33
CA GLY A 366 8.65 -29.81 1.58
C GLY A 366 8.56 -28.28 1.73
N THR A 367 8.58 -27.55 0.61
CA THR A 367 8.46 -26.08 0.59
C THR A 367 7.09 -25.60 0.14
N LEU A 368 6.27 -26.46 -0.47
CA LEU A 368 4.90 -26.14 -0.87
C LEU A 368 4.04 -25.83 0.37
N THR A 369 3.38 -24.68 0.35
CA THR A 369 2.39 -24.27 1.35
C THR A 369 0.99 -24.61 0.81
N SER A 370 0.12 -25.18 1.64
CA SER A 370 -1.26 -25.47 1.24
C SER A 370 -2.06 -24.22 0.88
N SER A 371 -2.95 -24.33 -0.11
CA SER A 371 -3.95 -23.31 -0.45
C SER A 371 -4.98 -23.02 0.66
N LEU A 372 -4.93 -23.75 1.81
CA LEU A 372 -5.63 -23.40 3.05
C LEU A 372 -5.07 -22.12 3.73
N PHE A 373 -3.79 -21.80 3.50
CA PHE A 373 -3.08 -20.75 4.22
C PHE A 373 -3.72 -19.35 4.13
N PRO A 374 -4.22 -18.87 2.97
CA PRO A 374 -4.92 -17.59 2.87
C PRO A 374 -6.11 -17.48 3.83
N TYR A 375 -6.91 -18.53 3.94
CA TYR A 375 -8.07 -18.57 4.84
C TYR A 375 -7.64 -18.54 6.30
N ALA A 376 -6.68 -19.39 6.66
CA ALA A 376 -6.14 -19.45 8.02
C ALA A 376 -5.47 -18.14 8.46
N LEU A 377 -4.83 -17.43 7.52
CA LEU A 377 -4.21 -16.14 7.77
C LEU A 377 -5.24 -15.03 8.03
N LEU A 378 -6.32 -14.98 7.25
CA LEU A 378 -7.42 -14.04 7.49
C LEU A 378 -8.07 -14.30 8.85
N ASP A 379 -8.30 -15.56 9.20
CA ASP A 379 -8.87 -15.95 10.48
C ASP A 379 -7.92 -15.60 11.65
N LEU A 380 -6.60 -15.77 11.48
CA LEU A 380 -5.63 -15.33 12.48
C LEU A 380 -5.70 -13.82 12.72
N LEU A 381 -5.73 -13.03 11.65
CA LEU A 381 -5.76 -11.56 11.73
C LEU A 381 -7.07 -11.01 12.30
N THR A 382 -8.17 -11.74 12.10
CA THR A 382 -9.50 -11.48 12.67
C THR A 382 -9.75 -12.29 13.95
N HIS A 383 -8.69 -12.83 14.57
CA HIS A 383 -8.73 -13.48 15.89
C HIS A 383 -9.75 -14.63 15.98
N PHE A 384 -10.03 -15.30 14.86
CA PHE A 384 -11.05 -16.35 14.69
C PHE A 384 -12.44 -15.89 15.17
N ALA A 385 -12.71 -14.59 15.10
CA ALA A 385 -13.94 -13.96 15.57
C ALA A 385 -15.02 -13.91 14.48
N MET A 386 -14.67 -14.00 13.20
CA MET A 386 -15.65 -14.22 12.13
C MET A 386 -16.26 -15.62 12.27
N THR A 387 -17.58 -15.72 12.29
CA THR A 387 -18.29 -17.00 12.22
C THR A 387 -18.21 -17.58 10.81
N GLU A 388 -18.45 -18.89 10.68
CA GLU A 388 -18.56 -19.53 9.36
C GLU A 388 -19.66 -18.88 8.52
N THR A 389 -20.79 -18.51 9.13
CA THR A 389 -21.89 -17.83 8.45
C THR A 389 -21.48 -16.46 7.93
N GLU A 390 -20.80 -15.64 8.73
CA GLU A 390 -20.31 -14.31 8.30
C GLU A 390 -19.29 -14.44 7.17
N TYR A 391 -18.34 -15.36 7.30
CA TYR A 391 -17.34 -15.60 6.26
C TYR A 391 -17.98 -16.07 4.95
N LYS A 392 -18.91 -17.02 5.01
CA LYS A 392 -19.65 -17.50 3.83
C LYS A 392 -20.48 -16.39 3.21
N ALA A 393 -21.17 -15.59 4.02
CA ALA A 393 -21.96 -14.47 3.53
C ALA A 393 -21.10 -13.41 2.84
N ASP A 394 -19.92 -13.09 3.38
CA ASP A 394 -18.98 -12.16 2.74
C ASP A 394 -18.40 -12.76 1.45
N HIS A 395 -17.98 -14.04 1.48
CA HIS A 395 -17.54 -14.77 0.30
C HIS A 395 -18.59 -14.77 -0.82
N ASP A 396 -19.84 -15.12 -0.50
CA ASP A 396 -20.93 -15.21 -1.47
C ASP A 396 -21.31 -13.84 -2.05
N ARG A 397 -21.24 -12.78 -1.23
CA ARG A 397 -21.44 -11.39 -1.68
C ARG A 397 -20.42 -10.98 -2.74
N ASN A 398 -19.21 -11.52 -2.65
CA ASN A 398 -18.06 -11.08 -3.45
C ASN A 398 -17.87 -11.89 -4.75
N TYR A 399 -18.83 -12.76 -5.10
CA TYR A 399 -18.90 -13.53 -6.35
C TYR A 399 -17.55 -14.17 -6.74
N PRO A 400 -17.13 -15.25 -6.08
CA PRO A 400 -15.93 -15.98 -6.48
C PRO A 400 -16.08 -16.49 -7.91
N ASP A 401 -15.14 -16.20 -8.81
CA ASP A 401 -15.17 -16.70 -10.20
C ASP A 401 -15.20 -18.24 -10.22
N ARG A 402 -14.55 -18.87 -9.23
CA ARG A 402 -14.70 -20.28 -8.82
C ARG A 402 -14.35 -20.43 -7.34
N ASN A 403 -14.84 -21.49 -6.70
CA ASN A 403 -14.39 -21.87 -5.36
C ASN A 403 -13.16 -22.78 -5.48
N PRO A 404 -12.03 -22.47 -4.82
CA PRO A 404 -10.90 -23.38 -4.69
C PRO A 404 -11.30 -24.57 -3.82
N GLN A 405 -10.64 -25.70 -4.01
CA GLN A 405 -10.76 -26.87 -3.14
C GLN A 405 -10.49 -26.49 -1.68
N ALA A 406 -9.54 -25.58 -1.46
CA ALA A 406 -9.21 -25.06 -0.14
C ALA A 406 -10.39 -24.42 0.59
N TYR A 407 -11.31 -23.74 -0.11
CA TYR A 407 -12.45 -23.11 0.54
C TYR A 407 -13.33 -24.14 1.25
N THR A 408 -13.66 -25.24 0.57
CA THR A 408 -14.46 -26.32 1.13
C THR A 408 -13.70 -27.07 2.22
N ALA A 409 -12.41 -27.35 1.98
CA ALA A 409 -11.57 -28.06 2.93
C ALA A 409 -11.35 -27.25 4.22
N TYR A 410 -11.21 -25.93 4.12
CA TYR A 410 -10.85 -25.08 5.26
C TYR A 410 -11.76 -25.28 6.48
N TRP A 411 -13.06 -25.48 6.27
CA TRP A 411 -14.02 -25.66 7.36
C TRP A 411 -13.75 -26.91 8.21
N SER A 412 -13.20 -27.98 7.64
CA SER A 412 -12.80 -29.17 8.42
C SER A 412 -11.48 -28.96 9.18
N HIS A 413 -10.64 -28.02 8.75
CA HIS A 413 -9.35 -27.71 9.37
C HIS A 413 -9.43 -26.57 10.40
N ARG A 414 -10.39 -25.66 10.26
CA ARG A 414 -10.49 -24.40 11.03
C ARG A 414 -10.37 -24.60 12.54
N ASN A 415 -11.07 -25.57 13.11
CA ASN A 415 -11.05 -25.83 14.55
C ASN A 415 -9.68 -26.32 15.05
N ALA A 416 -9.01 -27.19 14.28
CA ALA A 416 -7.67 -27.67 14.62
C ALA A 416 -6.66 -26.51 14.59
N ILE A 417 -6.75 -25.65 13.57
CA ILE A 417 -5.90 -24.46 13.45
C ILE A 417 -6.17 -23.47 14.61
N LYS A 418 -7.44 -23.21 14.95
CA LYS A 418 -7.82 -22.35 16.08
C LYS A 418 -7.24 -22.87 17.40
N GLN A 419 -7.37 -24.17 17.68
CA GLN A 419 -6.82 -24.80 18.88
C GLN A 419 -5.30 -24.70 18.93
N LEU A 420 -4.63 -24.85 17.79
CA LEU A 420 -3.17 -24.80 17.68
C LEU A 420 -2.57 -23.46 18.15
N VAL A 421 -3.27 -22.35 17.88
CA VAL A 421 -2.77 -20.99 18.17
C VAL A 421 -3.40 -20.33 19.40
N GLN A 422 -4.43 -20.94 19.99
CA GLN A 422 -5.21 -20.35 21.08
C GLN A 422 -4.33 -19.85 22.25
N ALA A 423 -3.33 -20.63 22.66
CA ALA A 423 -2.43 -20.26 23.75
C ALA A 423 -1.51 -19.07 23.40
N ASP A 424 -1.20 -18.85 22.13
CA ASP A 424 -0.38 -17.72 21.69
C ASP A 424 -1.20 -16.44 21.61
N LEU A 425 -2.47 -16.56 21.17
CA LEU A 425 -3.42 -15.45 21.10
C LEU A 425 -3.88 -14.99 22.50
N ALA A 426 -3.94 -15.90 23.47
CA ALA A 426 -4.27 -15.59 24.87
C ALA A 426 -3.08 -15.06 25.70
N ALA A 427 -1.87 -15.01 25.13
CA ALA A 427 -0.70 -14.52 25.84
C ALA A 427 -0.72 -12.98 25.98
N SER A 428 -0.01 -12.46 26.99
CA SER A 428 0.19 -11.02 27.20
C SER A 428 1.67 -10.74 27.46
N PRO A 429 2.43 -10.18 26.50
CA PRO A 429 2.01 -9.76 25.15
C PRO A 429 1.57 -10.94 24.26
N ILE A 430 0.78 -10.64 23.22
CA ILE A 430 0.30 -11.63 22.25
C ILE A 430 1.50 -12.18 21.47
N ARG A 431 1.60 -13.50 21.36
CA ARG A 431 2.69 -14.16 20.62
C ARG A 431 2.30 -14.38 19.15
N PHE A 432 1.96 -13.29 18.45
CA PHE A 432 1.39 -13.36 17.10
C PHE A 432 2.32 -14.07 16.10
N SER A 433 3.62 -13.79 16.14
CA SER A 433 4.60 -14.44 15.26
C SER A 433 4.69 -15.96 15.47
N ASP A 434 4.52 -16.44 16.71
CA ASP A 434 4.46 -17.87 17.00
C ASP A 434 3.17 -18.50 16.47
N ALA A 435 2.03 -17.81 16.62
CA ALA A 435 0.76 -18.24 16.05
C ALA A 435 0.85 -18.36 14.52
N LEU A 436 1.38 -17.33 13.83
CA LEU A 436 1.58 -17.33 12.38
C LEU A 436 2.48 -18.50 11.94
N ARG A 437 3.61 -18.70 12.62
CA ARG A 437 4.53 -19.80 12.34
C ARG A 437 3.85 -21.16 12.47
N LYS A 438 3.07 -21.38 13.54
CA LYS A 438 2.33 -22.63 13.75
C LYS A 438 1.30 -22.89 12.65
N ILE A 439 0.57 -21.86 12.21
CA ILE A 439 -0.36 -21.99 11.08
C ILE A 439 0.39 -22.35 9.80
N HIS A 440 1.50 -21.68 9.54
CA HIS A 440 2.33 -21.95 8.37
C HIS A 440 2.88 -23.39 8.39
N ASP A 441 3.42 -23.86 9.52
CA ASP A 441 3.91 -25.23 9.70
C ASP A 441 2.78 -26.27 9.52
N TYR A 442 1.59 -25.97 10.04
CA TYR A 442 0.39 -26.78 9.82
C TYR A 442 0.04 -26.90 8.33
N CYS A 443 0.08 -25.79 7.59
CA CYS A 443 -0.21 -25.73 6.16
C CYS A 443 0.89 -26.33 5.28
N LYS A 444 2.08 -26.61 5.82
CA LYS A 444 3.17 -27.31 5.14
C LYS A 444 3.21 -28.82 5.43
N THR A 445 2.42 -29.27 6.40
CA THR A 445 2.37 -30.69 6.75
C THR A 445 1.77 -31.49 5.58
N PRO A 446 2.43 -32.55 5.07
CA PRO A 446 1.99 -33.25 3.85
C PRO A 446 0.53 -33.71 3.85
N ALA A 447 0.00 -34.13 5.00
CA ALA A 447 -1.39 -34.56 5.15
C ALA A 447 -2.42 -33.42 5.05
N ASN A 448 -1.98 -32.17 5.25
CA ASN A 448 -2.83 -30.98 5.22
C ASN A 448 -2.67 -30.19 3.91
N ILE A 449 -1.84 -30.66 2.97
CA ILE A 449 -1.67 -30.02 1.67
C ILE A 449 -2.92 -30.28 0.83
N VAL A 450 -3.79 -29.29 0.79
CA VAL A 450 -4.69 -29.06 -0.35
C VAL A 450 -3.83 -28.44 -1.46
N PRO A 451 -3.58 -29.16 -2.57
CA PRO A 451 -2.72 -28.69 -3.64
C PRO A 451 -3.34 -27.51 -4.34
#